data_AF-A0A1E7I7D8-F1
#
_entry.id   AF-A0A1E7I7D8-F1
#
_cell.length_a   1.000
_cell.length_b   1.000
_cell.length_c   1.000
_cell.angle_alpha   90.00
_cell.angle_beta   90.00
_cell.angle_gamma   90.00
#
_symmetry.space_group_name_H-M   'P 1'
#
loop_
_entity.id
_entity.type
_entity.pdbx_description
1 polymer ?
#
loop_
_entity_poly.entity_id
_entity_poly.type
_entity_poly.pdbx_seq_one_letter_code
_entity_poly.pdbx_strand_id
1 'polypeptide(L)'
;MSIDSMFVHKIWNDEELSKMVNGGVPFPMLSDPGGKIGKIYGIYNENIGVETRGRFIIDPDGIVQGYEVLTPPVGRNVNESLRQVQAFQLVRNSKGTEATPSGWKPGKKTLKPGVDLVGNVWKEWTTDMAFDE
;
A
#
# COMPACT_ATOMS: atom_id res chain seq x y z
N MET A 1 9.64 -3.03 8.19
CA MET A 1 9.61 -2.86 9.65
C MET A 1 9.17 -4.19 10.25
N SER A 2 9.77 -4.61 11.35
CA SER A 2 9.30 -5.70 12.21
C SER A 2 9.80 -5.47 13.64
N ILE A 3 9.36 -6.31 14.57
CA ILE A 3 9.88 -6.35 15.95
C ILE A 3 11.36 -6.72 16.10
N ASP A 4 12.02 -7.19 15.04
CA ASP A 4 13.40 -7.65 15.09
C ASP A 4 14.36 -6.48 15.30
N SER A 5 15.50 -6.74 15.95
CA SER A 5 16.55 -5.75 16.14
C SER A 5 17.23 -5.37 14.81
N MET A 6 17.86 -4.19 14.76
CA MET A 6 18.69 -3.79 13.63
C MET A 6 19.86 -4.75 13.34
N PHE A 7 20.34 -5.48 14.36
CA PHE A 7 21.39 -6.49 14.19
C PHE A 7 20.88 -7.71 13.41
N VAL A 8 19.66 -8.17 13.72
CA VAL A 8 18.98 -9.23 12.97
C VAL A 8 18.76 -8.78 11.52
N HIS A 9 18.27 -7.55 11.33
CA HIS A 9 18.11 -6.94 10.00
C HIS A 9 19.41 -6.91 9.21
N LYS A 10 20.53 -6.53 9.83
CA LYS A 10 21.84 -6.53 9.16
C LYS A 10 22.24 -7.93 8.72
N ILE A 11 22.20 -8.91 9.61
CA ILE A 11 22.58 -10.29 9.27
C ILE A 11 21.64 -10.86 8.20
N TRP A 12 20.34 -10.61 8.29
CA TRP A 12 19.38 -11.05 7.28
C TRP A 12 19.66 -10.45 5.91
N ASN A 13 19.99 -9.15 5.86
CA ASN A 13 20.38 -8.50 4.61
C ASN A 13 21.69 -9.07 4.05
N ASP A 14 22.73 -9.20 4.88
CA ASP A 14 24.05 -9.63 4.46
C ASP A 14 24.07 -11.11 4.03
N GLU A 15 23.35 -11.97 4.74
CA GLU A 15 23.42 -13.42 4.56
C GLU A 15 22.30 -14.04 3.73
N GLU A 16 21.18 -13.35 3.52
CA GLU A 16 20.05 -13.88 2.74
C GLU A 16 19.66 -12.93 1.60
N LEU A 17 19.26 -11.70 1.93
CA LEU A 17 18.66 -10.80 0.93
C LEU A 17 19.68 -10.36 -0.13
N SER A 18 20.96 -10.21 0.23
CA SER A 18 22.06 -9.92 -0.71
C SER A 18 22.27 -11.00 -1.78
N LYS A 19 21.87 -12.24 -1.49
CA LYS A 19 21.94 -13.39 -2.41
C LYS A 19 20.70 -13.45 -3.32
N MET A 20 19.60 -12.82 -2.90
CA MET A 20 18.34 -12.77 -3.66
C MET A 20 18.22 -11.52 -4.53
N VAL A 21 18.79 -10.40 -4.06
CA VAL A 21 18.75 -9.09 -4.71
C VAL A 21 20.17 -8.55 -4.74
N ASN A 22 20.68 -8.25 -5.95
CA ASN A 22 22.02 -7.71 -6.09
C ASN A 22 22.15 -6.38 -5.32
N GLY A 23 23.11 -6.32 -4.40
CA GLY A 23 23.30 -5.17 -3.50
C GLY A 23 22.41 -5.18 -2.23
N GLY A 24 21.60 -6.21 -2.02
CA GLY A 24 20.70 -6.32 -0.87
C GLY A 24 19.48 -5.41 -0.97
N VAL A 25 18.85 -5.12 0.18
CA VAL A 25 17.66 -4.29 0.25
C VAL A 25 18.02 -2.81 0.05
N PRO A 26 17.48 -2.11 -0.96
CA PRO A 26 17.88 -0.75 -1.30
C PRO A 26 17.17 0.34 -0.47
N PHE A 27 16.53 -0.03 0.64
CA PHE A 27 15.74 0.87 1.48
C PHE A 27 15.88 0.53 2.97
N PRO A 28 15.61 1.47 3.90
CA PRO A 28 15.76 1.23 5.33
C PRO A 28 14.87 0.10 5.86
N MET A 29 15.48 -0.83 6.60
CA MET A 29 14.77 -1.87 7.34
C MET A 29 14.58 -1.43 8.80
N LEU A 30 13.40 -0.87 9.09
CA LEU A 30 13.08 -0.35 10.43
C LEU A 30 12.90 -1.47 11.47
N SER A 31 13.40 -1.22 12.67
CA SER A 31 13.26 -2.07 13.85
C SER A 31 12.25 -1.45 14.82
N ASP A 32 11.26 -2.22 15.29
CA ASP A 32 10.27 -1.82 16.29
C ASP A 32 10.24 -2.79 17.49
N PRO A 33 11.33 -2.90 18.28
CA PRO A 33 11.36 -3.83 19.41
C PRO A 33 10.26 -3.48 20.42
N GLY A 34 9.42 -4.47 20.75
CA GLY A 34 8.26 -4.29 21.62
C GLY A 34 6.99 -3.79 20.91
N GLY A 35 7.01 -3.63 19.59
CA GLY A 35 5.83 -3.44 18.75
C GLY A 35 5.09 -2.13 18.96
N LYS A 36 5.78 -1.06 19.38
CA LYS A 36 5.13 0.22 19.72
C LYS A 36 4.51 0.86 18.49
N ILE A 37 5.24 0.86 17.37
CA ILE A 37 4.74 1.37 16.09
C ILE A 37 3.63 0.46 15.59
N GLY A 38 3.83 -0.86 15.64
CA GLY A 38 2.81 -1.84 15.26
C GLY A 38 1.48 -1.65 16.02
N LYS A 39 1.53 -1.31 17.32
CA LYS A 39 0.34 -1.00 18.13
C LYS A 39 -0.35 0.30 17.69
N ILE A 40 0.41 1.36 17.41
CA ILE A 40 -0.14 2.64 16.91
C ILE A 40 -0.88 2.43 15.59
N TYR A 41 -0.32 1.60 14.71
CA TYR A 41 -0.92 1.27 13.41
C TYR A 41 -1.98 0.15 13.47
N GLY A 42 -2.26 -0.39 14.66
CA GLY A 42 -3.30 -1.41 14.87
C GLY A 42 -2.98 -2.78 14.26
N ILE A 43 -1.71 -3.08 13.97
CA ILE A 43 -1.27 -4.33 13.32
C ILE A 43 -0.51 -5.28 14.24
N TYR A 44 -0.14 -4.85 15.44
CA TYR A 44 0.55 -5.67 16.43
C TYR A 44 -0.40 -6.65 17.12
N ASN A 45 -0.04 -7.93 17.17
CA ASN A 45 -0.80 -8.94 17.87
C ASN A 45 -0.14 -9.25 19.23
N GLU A 46 -0.77 -8.83 20.32
CA GLU A 46 -0.22 -8.99 21.66
C GLU A 46 -0.08 -10.45 22.12
N ASN A 47 -0.92 -11.35 21.60
CA ASN A 47 -0.92 -12.76 22.02
C ASN A 47 0.30 -13.52 21.49
N ILE A 48 0.74 -13.18 20.27
CA ILE A 48 1.89 -13.83 19.61
C ILE A 48 3.14 -12.97 19.61
N GLY A 49 3.02 -11.69 19.99
CA GLY A 49 4.15 -10.78 20.13
C GLY A 49 4.74 -10.27 18.82
N VAL A 50 4.04 -10.37 17.68
CA VAL A 50 4.51 -9.96 16.34
C VAL A 50 3.44 -9.16 15.60
N GLU A 51 3.85 -8.39 14.58
CA GLU A 51 2.90 -7.73 13.68
C GLU A 51 2.27 -8.70 12.67
N THR A 52 1.04 -8.39 12.27
CA THR A 52 0.42 -8.89 11.03
C THR A 52 1.03 -8.21 9.81
N ARG A 53 0.70 -8.67 8.59
CA ARG A 53 1.29 -8.13 7.35
C ARG A 53 0.59 -6.82 6.94
N GLY A 54 0.86 -5.75 7.69
CA GLY A 54 0.37 -4.40 7.43
C GLY A 54 1.18 -3.66 6.35
N ARG A 55 0.49 -2.91 5.49
CA ARG A 55 1.07 -1.92 4.57
C ARG A 55 0.21 -0.66 4.61
N PHE A 56 0.87 0.49 4.66
CA PHE A 56 0.23 1.80 4.67
C PHE A 56 0.79 2.66 3.54
N ILE A 57 -0.07 3.38 2.84
CA ILE A 57 0.28 4.43 1.88
C ILE A 57 0.04 5.76 2.59
N ILE A 58 1.10 6.53 2.76
CA ILE A 58 1.10 7.81 3.46
C ILE A 58 1.47 8.89 2.45
N ASP A 59 0.68 9.96 2.37
CA ASP A 59 0.92 11.05 1.45
C ASP A 59 1.98 12.05 1.97
N PRO A 60 2.40 13.05 1.16
CA PRO A 60 3.38 14.04 1.58
C PRO A 60 2.97 14.92 2.77
N ASP A 61 1.68 14.97 3.12
CA ASP A 61 1.17 15.72 4.28
C ASP A 61 1.13 14.83 5.55
N GLY A 62 1.61 13.58 5.44
CA GLY A 62 1.63 12.62 6.54
C GLY A 62 0.30 11.90 6.78
N ILE A 63 -0.65 12.01 5.84
CA ILE A 63 -1.98 11.41 5.98
C ILE A 63 -2.00 10.02 5.37
N VAL A 64 -2.55 9.05 6.11
CA VAL A 64 -2.78 7.69 5.59
C VAL A 64 -3.91 7.74 4.56
N GLN A 65 -3.58 7.41 3.32
CA GLN A 65 -4.52 7.39 2.19
C GLN A 65 -5.15 6.00 1.99
N GLY A 66 -4.40 4.95 2.30
CA GLY A 66 -4.88 3.57 2.20
C GLY A 66 -4.00 2.61 2.98
N TYR A 67 -4.60 1.50 3.40
CA TYR A 67 -3.87 0.44 4.09
C TYR A 67 -4.44 -0.94 3.76
N GLU A 68 -3.62 -1.97 3.96
CA GLU A 68 -4.00 -3.38 3.83
C GLU A 68 -3.35 -4.16 4.96
N VAL A 69 -4.12 -5.09 5.54
CA VAL A 69 -3.66 -5.99 6.59
C VAL A 69 -4.01 -7.41 6.18
N LEU A 70 -2.98 -8.23 5.96
CA LEU A 70 -3.14 -9.65 5.68
C LEU A 70 -2.63 -10.48 6.86
N THR A 71 -3.25 -11.64 7.07
CA THR A 71 -2.72 -12.65 7.99
C THR A 71 -1.42 -13.25 7.43
N PRO A 72 -0.56 -13.86 8.27
CA PRO A 72 0.75 -14.37 7.86
C PRO A 72 0.80 -15.33 6.64
N PRO A 73 -0.19 -16.20 6.35
CA PRO A 73 -0.03 -17.17 5.25
C PRO A 73 -0.14 -16.55 3.83
N VAL A 74 -0.59 -15.30 3.68
CA VAL A 74 -0.82 -14.69 2.37
C VAL A 74 0.12 -13.51 2.13
N GLY A 75 0.84 -13.54 1.00
CA GLY A 75 1.68 -12.44 0.55
C GLY A 75 0.88 -11.29 -0.07
N ARG A 76 1.39 -10.07 0.01
CA ARG A 76 0.78 -8.87 -0.60
C ARG A 76 1.12 -8.79 -2.09
N ASN A 77 0.28 -8.09 -2.85
CA ASN A 77 0.50 -7.83 -4.26
C ASN A 77 1.21 -6.46 -4.48
N VAL A 78 2.44 -6.51 -5.02
CA VAL A 78 3.22 -5.29 -5.31
C VAL A 78 2.58 -4.45 -6.40
N ASN A 79 1.99 -5.08 -7.42
CA ASN A 79 1.34 -4.36 -8.52
C ASN A 79 0.12 -3.56 -8.04
N GLU A 80 -0.64 -4.09 -7.07
CA GLU A 80 -1.74 -3.35 -6.46
C GLU A 80 -1.23 -2.17 -5.62
N SER A 81 -0.12 -2.34 -4.91
CA SER A 81 0.52 -1.24 -4.18
C SER A 81 0.93 -0.11 -5.11
N LEU A 82 1.56 -0.44 -6.24
CA LEU A 82 1.97 0.54 -7.25
C LEU A 82 0.76 1.24 -7.88
N ARG A 83 -0.29 0.48 -8.24
CA ARG A 83 -1.53 1.00 -8.82
C ARG A 83 -2.20 2.01 -7.86
N GLN A 84 -2.31 1.66 -6.58
CA GLN A 84 -2.86 2.54 -5.55
C GLN A 84 -2.04 3.82 -5.39
N VAL A 85 -0.71 3.74 -5.33
CA VAL A 85 0.16 4.93 -5.26
C VAL A 85 -0.07 5.84 -6.47
N GLN A 86 -0.11 5.29 -7.69
CA GLN A 86 -0.36 6.05 -8.91
C GLN A 86 -1.75 6.71 -8.92
N ALA A 87 -2.77 6.00 -8.43
CA ALA A 87 -4.13 6.52 -8.31
C ALA A 87 -4.19 7.71 -7.34
N PHE A 88 -3.61 7.58 -6.15
CA PHE A 88 -3.56 8.66 -5.17
C PHE A 88 -2.75 9.86 -5.66
N GLN A 89 -1.65 9.63 -6.39
CA GLN A 89 -0.89 10.70 -7.04
C GLN A 89 -1.73 11.46 -8.07
N LEU A 90 -2.51 10.77 -8.90
CA LEU A 90 -3.41 11.42 -9.87
C LEU A 90 -4.47 12.27 -9.16
N VAL A 91 -5.15 11.71 -8.16
CA VAL A 91 -6.18 12.45 -7.38
C VAL A 91 -5.57 13.66 -6.68
N ARG A 92 -4.37 13.53 -6.10
CA ARG A 92 -3.66 14.66 -5.48
C ARG A 92 -3.28 15.73 -6.50
N ASN A 93 -2.73 15.35 -7.65
CA ASN A 93 -2.31 16.29 -8.69
C ASN A 93 -3.50 17.03 -9.33
N SER A 94 -4.63 16.35 -9.49
CA SER A 94 -5.88 16.96 -9.95
C SER A 94 -6.60 17.77 -8.85
N LYS A 95 -6.07 17.83 -7.63
CA LYS A 95 -6.69 18.47 -6.46
C LYS A 95 -8.12 17.96 -6.19
N GLY A 96 -8.34 16.67 -6.39
CA GLY A 96 -9.64 16.02 -6.20
C GLY A 96 -10.68 16.26 -7.31
N THR A 97 -10.31 16.93 -8.40
CA THR A 97 -11.20 17.09 -9.58
C THR A 97 -11.33 15.83 -10.42
N GLU A 98 -10.47 14.84 -10.18
CA GLU A 98 -10.56 13.50 -10.75
C GLU A 98 -10.65 12.43 -9.65
N ALA A 99 -11.34 11.34 -9.97
CA ALA A 99 -11.43 10.13 -9.16
C ALA A 99 -11.12 8.90 -10.02
N THR A 100 -10.48 7.89 -9.42
CA THR A 100 -10.12 6.64 -10.09
C THR A 100 -11.16 5.56 -9.77
N PRO A 101 -11.94 5.06 -10.75
CA PRO A 101 -12.94 4.02 -10.50
C PRO A 101 -12.30 2.65 -10.18
N SER A 102 -13.14 1.66 -9.85
CA SER A 102 -12.67 0.29 -9.58
C SER A 102 -11.85 -0.25 -10.76
N GLY A 103 -10.73 -0.93 -10.45
CA GLY A 103 -9.82 -1.47 -11.46
C GLY A 103 -8.96 -0.45 -12.20
N TRP A 104 -9.06 0.84 -11.89
CA TRP A 104 -8.33 1.88 -12.61
C TRP A 104 -6.82 1.65 -12.60
N LYS A 105 -6.20 1.89 -13.77
CA LYS A 105 -4.75 1.87 -14.01
C LYS A 105 -4.33 3.12 -14.81
N PRO A 106 -3.04 3.48 -14.81
CA PRO A 106 -2.54 4.57 -15.65
C PRO A 106 -3.02 4.46 -17.10
N GLY A 107 -3.52 5.56 -17.65
CA GLY A 107 -4.08 5.64 -19.01
C GLY A 107 -5.54 5.22 -19.14
N LYS A 108 -6.15 4.61 -18.12
CA LYS A 108 -7.60 4.31 -18.11
C LYS A 108 -8.41 5.56 -17.71
N LYS A 109 -9.68 5.56 -18.11
CA LYS A 109 -10.64 6.65 -17.87
C LYS A 109 -10.80 6.94 -16.37
N THR A 110 -10.72 8.22 -16.02
CA THR A 110 -11.06 8.76 -14.70
C THR A 110 -12.50 9.26 -14.67
N LEU A 111 -13.03 9.49 -13.48
CA LEU A 111 -14.31 10.14 -13.26
C LEU A 111 -14.07 11.57 -12.79
N LYS A 112 -14.98 12.49 -13.13
CA LYS A 112 -14.97 13.87 -12.61
C LYS A 112 -16.05 13.99 -11.55
N PRO A 113 -15.70 14.03 -10.24
CA PRO A 113 -16.69 14.18 -9.19
C PRO A 113 -17.52 15.46 -9.37
N GLY A 114 -18.83 15.36 -9.25
CA GLY A 114 -19.76 16.46 -9.41
C GLY A 114 -21.20 16.03 -9.24
N VAL A 115 -22.12 16.99 -9.09
CA VAL A 115 -23.56 16.74 -8.89
C VAL A 115 -24.16 15.91 -10.03
N ASP A 116 -23.69 16.13 -11.26
CA ASP A 116 -24.17 15.43 -12.45
C ASP A 116 -23.85 13.92 -12.42
N LEU A 117 -22.80 13.52 -11.69
CA LEU A 117 -22.40 12.12 -11.58
C LEU A 117 -23.22 11.33 -10.55
N VAL A 118 -23.94 12.02 -9.65
CA VAL A 118 -24.74 11.38 -8.59
C VAL A 118 -25.87 10.56 -9.22
N GLY A 119 -25.86 9.25 -8.98
CA GLY A 119 -26.80 8.30 -9.60
C GLY A 119 -26.54 8.02 -11.09
N ASN A 120 -25.50 8.61 -11.69
CA ASN A 120 -25.22 8.57 -13.12
C ASN A 120 -23.86 7.95 -13.48
N VAL A 121 -23.10 7.41 -12.51
CA VAL A 121 -21.78 6.80 -12.75
C VAL A 121 -21.82 5.73 -13.85
N TRP A 122 -22.91 4.95 -13.93
CA TRP A 122 -23.12 3.90 -14.94
C TRP A 122 -23.06 4.39 -16.39
N LYS A 123 -23.26 5.69 -16.62
CA LYS A 123 -23.13 6.31 -17.96
C LYS A 123 -21.67 6.48 -18.37
N GLU A 124 -20.76 6.56 -17.40
CA GLU A 124 -19.34 6.84 -17.60
C GLU A 124 -18.44 5.62 -17.38
N TRP A 125 -18.89 4.66 -16.58
CA TRP A 125 -18.13 3.47 -16.17
C TRP A 125 -19.05 2.24 -16.01
N THR A 126 -18.57 1.07 -16.42
CA THR A 126 -19.24 -0.23 -16.25
C THR A 126 -18.33 -1.24 -15.55
N THR A 127 -18.89 -2.33 -15.02
CA THR A 127 -18.12 -3.37 -14.30
C THR A 127 -17.08 -4.07 -15.17
N ASP A 128 -17.33 -4.19 -16.47
CA ASP A 128 -16.39 -4.83 -17.39
C ASP A 128 -15.09 -4.03 -17.52
N MET A 129 -15.16 -2.71 -17.32
CA MET A 129 -13.97 -1.83 -17.32
C MET A 129 -13.07 -2.01 -16.09
N ALA A 130 -13.50 -2.77 -15.08
CA ALA A 130 -12.73 -3.01 -13.85
C ALA A 130 -11.59 -4.03 -14.05
N PHE A 131 -11.68 -4.83 -15.11
CA PHE A 131 -10.77 -5.93 -15.38
C PHE A 131 -9.89 -5.59 -16.58
N ASP A 132 -8.69 -6.19 -16.63
CA ASP A 132 -7.94 -6.22 -17.87
C ASP A 132 -8.54 -7.33 -18.73
N GLU A 133 -8.91 -7.00 -19.97
CA GLU A 133 -9.26 -7.99 -20.99
C GLU A 133 -8.10 -8.97 -21.23
#